data_AF-A0A261AZC0-F1
#
_entry.id   AF-A0A261AZC0-F1
#
_cell.length_a   1.000
_cell.length_b   1.000
_cell.length_c   1.000
_cell.angle_alpha   90.00
_cell.angle_beta   90.00
_cell.angle_gamma   90.00
#
_symmetry.space_group_name_H-M   'P 1'
#
loop_
_entity.id
_entity.type
_entity.pdbx_description
1 polymer ?
#
loop_
_entity_poly.entity_id
_entity_poly.type
_entity_poly.pdbx_seq_one_letter_code
_entity_poly.pdbx_strand_id
1 'polypeptide(L)'
;MANHDICTKTMWALSVPLCILLILFVALTAYATYSFHIFVPLAPANNIDCEQMFNTTSETYLSYIENRTLLEPSQDDRNCFQIRRRRYLPADMPKSMAGNHNMFFIRVVSKDYDFVEEVLTMMHSPIHFFCFALDITADALFKERMFRLGDCQVNVLVPRQLFNTSTAHGMFSAHRKCLKEIDENTTSLFIAPSFCQEGRDG
;
A
#
# COMPACT_ATOMS: atom_id res chain seq x y z
N MET A 1 -52.14 -44.68 -15.68
CA MET A 1 -51.49 -43.98 -14.54
C MET A 1 -49.97 -44.09 -14.66
N ALA A 2 -49.37 -43.55 -15.73
CA ALA A 2 -47.92 -43.69 -16.00
C ALA A 2 -47.21 -42.36 -16.33
N ASN A 3 -47.96 -41.26 -16.51
CA ASN A 3 -47.40 -39.95 -16.87
C ASN A 3 -46.91 -39.12 -15.67
N HIS A 4 -47.30 -39.47 -14.43
CA HIS A 4 -46.97 -38.68 -13.24
C HIS A 4 -45.57 -38.99 -12.66
N ASP A 5 -45.04 -40.20 -12.89
CA ASP A 5 -43.73 -40.64 -12.37
C ASP A 5 -42.53 -40.21 -13.24
N ILE A 6 -42.79 -39.87 -14.51
CA ILE A 6 -41.73 -39.45 -15.44
C ILE A 6 -41.35 -37.99 -15.19
N CYS A 7 -42.34 -37.13 -14.93
CA CYS A 7 -42.11 -35.71 -14.60
C CYS A 7 -41.37 -35.53 -13.26
N THR A 8 -41.65 -36.35 -12.25
CA THR A 8 -40.92 -36.27 -10.97
C THR A 8 -39.48 -36.73 -11.15
N LYS A 9 -39.22 -37.86 -11.81
CA LYS A 9 -37.83 -38.31 -12.03
C LYS A 9 -36.98 -37.33 -12.85
N THR A 10 -37.53 -36.68 -13.87
CA THR A 10 -36.79 -35.68 -14.67
C THR A 10 -36.56 -34.38 -13.92
N MET A 11 -37.52 -33.95 -13.08
CA MET A 11 -37.38 -32.75 -12.25
C MET A 11 -36.31 -32.91 -11.16
N TRP A 12 -36.19 -34.11 -10.58
CA TRP A 12 -35.14 -34.43 -9.60
C TRP A 12 -33.76 -34.64 -10.25
N ALA A 13 -33.71 -35.19 -11.46
CA ALA A 13 -32.46 -35.37 -12.21
C ALA A 13 -31.81 -34.04 -12.63
N LEU A 14 -32.60 -32.97 -12.80
CA LEU A 14 -32.11 -31.64 -13.12
C LEU A 14 -31.91 -30.75 -11.88
N SER A 15 -32.71 -30.93 -10.82
CA SER A 15 -32.61 -30.10 -9.61
C SER A 15 -31.36 -30.42 -8.77
N VAL A 16 -31.00 -31.69 -8.64
CA VAL A 16 -29.83 -32.12 -7.85
C VAL A 16 -28.50 -31.53 -8.37
N PRO A 17 -28.16 -31.62 -9.68
CA PRO A 17 -26.92 -31.01 -10.18
C PRO A 17 -26.93 -29.48 -10.10
N LEU A 18 -28.10 -28.84 -10.26
CA LEU A 18 -28.25 -27.40 -10.07
C LEU A 18 -27.98 -26.98 -8.61
N CYS A 19 -28.50 -27.72 -7.64
CA CYS A 19 -28.22 -27.45 -6.22
C CYS A 19 -26.73 -27.63 -5.87
N ILE A 20 -26.06 -28.65 -6.42
CA ILE A 20 -24.63 -28.87 -6.21
C ILE A 20 -23.80 -27.72 -6.80
N LEU A 21 -24.15 -27.26 -8.02
CA LEU A 21 -23.50 -26.10 -8.65
C LEU A 21 -23.70 -24.82 -7.83
N LEU A 22 -24.90 -24.61 -7.29
CA LEU A 22 -25.22 -23.45 -6.46
C LEU A 22 -24.40 -23.46 -5.15
N ILE A 23 -24.29 -24.62 -4.49
CA ILE A 23 -23.47 -24.78 -3.27
C ILE A 23 -21.99 -24.54 -3.57
N LEU A 24 -21.47 -25.08 -4.68
CA LEU A 24 -20.08 -24.83 -5.10
C LEU A 24 -19.81 -23.36 -5.40
N PHE A 25 -20.75 -22.69 -6.08
CA PHE A 25 -20.64 -21.26 -6.35
C PHE A 25 -20.65 -20.42 -5.07
N VAL A 26 -21.54 -20.74 -4.12
CA VAL A 26 -21.59 -20.08 -2.81
C VAL A 26 -20.30 -20.33 -2.00
N ALA A 27 -19.77 -21.56 -2.02
CA ALA A 27 -18.52 -21.88 -1.35
C ALA A 27 -17.32 -21.14 -1.98
N LEU A 28 -17.25 -21.07 -3.31
CA LEU A 28 -16.19 -20.35 -4.03
C LEU A 28 -16.26 -18.84 -3.79
N THR A 29 -17.45 -18.26 -3.81
CA THR A 29 -17.64 -16.83 -3.52
C THR A 29 -17.33 -16.50 -2.07
N ALA A 30 -17.74 -17.34 -1.12
CA ALA A 30 -17.38 -17.19 0.30
C ALA A 30 -15.87 -17.35 0.54
N TYR A 31 -15.22 -18.30 -0.14
CA TYR A 31 -13.76 -18.46 -0.08
C TYR A 31 -13.05 -17.24 -0.64
N ALA A 32 -13.51 -16.74 -1.80
CA ALA A 32 -12.96 -15.54 -2.41
C ALA A 32 -13.12 -14.31 -1.50
N THR A 33 -14.33 -14.05 -0.97
CA THR A 33 -14.56 -12.90 -0.06
C THR A 33 -13.78 -13.01 1.24
N TYR A 34 -13.65 -14.22 1.80
CA TYR A 34 -12.82 -14.45 2.98
C TYR A 34 -11.33 -14.18 2.69
N SER A 35 -10.82 -14.63 1.54
CA SER A 35 -9.48 -14.28 1.08
C SER A 35 -9.31 -12.77 0.93
N PHE A 36 -10.27 -12.06 0.32
CA PHE A 36 -10.21 -10.60 0.19
C PHE A 36 -10.19 -9.85 1.54
N HIS A 37 -10.96 -10.30 2.53
CA HIS A 37 -10.97 -9.67 3.87
C HIS A 37 -9.67 -9.84 4.66
N ILE A 38 -8.90 -10.92 4.41
CA ILE A 38 -7.57 -11.10 5.03
C ILE A 38 -6.55 -10.07 4.53
N PHE A 39 -6.76 -9.50 3.34
CA PHE A 39 -5.85 -8.51 2.75
C PHE A 39 -6.08 -7.07 3.25
N VAL A 40 -7.07 -6.84 4.10
CA VAL A 40 -7.27 -5.56 4.79
C VAL A 40 -6.66 -5.69 6.19
N PRO A 41 -5.40 -5.29 6.40
CA PRO A 41 -4.88 -5.23 7.76
C PRO A 41 -5.70 -4.20 8.54
N LEU A 42 -6.28 -4.67 9.64
CA LEU A 42 -6.95 -3.83 10.63
C LEU A 42 -5.91 -2.83 11.15
N ALA A 43 -6.28 -1.54 11.19
CA ALA A 43 -5.45 -0.53 11.84
C ALA A 43 -5.11 -1.02 13.27
N PRO A 44 -3.85 -0.88 13.71
CA PRO A 44 -3.47 -1.32 15.04
C PRO A 44 -4.38 -0.67 16.08
N ALA A 45 -4.96 -1.47 16.98
CA ALA A 45 -5.82 -0.99 18.04
C ALA A 45 -4.98 -0.36 19.14
N ASN A 46 -4.48 0.85 18.91
CA ASN A 46 -3.82 1.66 19.91
C ASN A 46 -4.84 2.64 20.52
N ASN A 47 -5.11 2.50 21.81
CA ASN A 47 -5.96 3.40 22.59
C ASN A 47 -5.20 4.71 22.90
N ILE A 48 -4.75 5.40 21.85
CA ILE A 48 -4.09 6.70 21.95
C ILE A 48 -5.13 7.77 21.73
N ASP A 49 -5.28 8.67 22.69
CA ASP A 49 -6.10 9.86 22.54
C ASP A 49 -5.33 10.88 21.69
N CYS A 50 -5.74 11.02 20.42
CA CYS A 50 -5.12 11.94 19.48
C CYS A 50 -5.20 13.40 19.96
N GLU A 51 -6.28 13.80 20.63
CA GLU A 51 -6.46 15.18 21.11
C GLU A 51 -5.39 15.55 22.14
N GLN A 52 -5.11 14.63 23.07
CA GLN A 52 -4.05 14.79 24.05
C GLN A 52 -2.65 14.76 23.41
N MET A 53 -2.46 13.96 22.35
CA MET A 53 -1.18 13.86 21.66
C MET A 53 -0.81 15.14 20.90
N PHE A 54 -1.79 15.95 20.49
CA PHE A 54 -1.54 17.29 19.93
C PHE A 54 -1.23 18.35 21.00
N ASN A 55 -1.52 18.06 22.26
CA ASN A 55 -1.21 18.97 23.37
C ASN A 55 0.17 18.67 23.96
N THR A 56 1.20 19.35 23.45
CA THR A 56 2.60 19.14 23.82
C THR A 56 2.94 19.47 25.27
N THR A 57 2.03 20.10 26.02
CA THR A 57 2.21 20.43 27.45
C THR A 57 1.57 19.42 28.39
N SER A 58 0.81 18.45 27.86
CA SER A 58 0.15 17.44 28.69
C SER A 58 1.17 16.43 29.27
N GLU A 59 0.95 16.00 30.51
CA GLU A 59 1.77 14.95 31.14
C GLU A 59 1.68 13.62 30.39
N THR A 60 0.53 13.35 29.75
CA THR A 60 0.31 12.17 28.92
C THR A 60 1.17 12.18 27.66
N TYR A 61 1.33 13.34 27.01
CA TYR A 61 2.28 13.48 25.89
C TYR A 61 3.73 13.28 26.32
N LEU A 62 4.15 13.91 27.43
CA LEU A 62 5.53 13.82 27.91
C LEU A 62 5.91 12.39 28.33
N SER A 63 5.04 11.72 29.07
CA SER A 63 5.23 10.31 29.47
C SER A 63 5.22 9.34 28.29
N TYR A 64 4.45 9.63 27.23
CA TYR A 64 4.47 8.87 25.99
C TYR A 64 5.81 9.02 25.26
N ILE A 65 6.33 10.25 25.13
CA ILE A 65 7.60 10.51 24.44
C ILE A 65 8.77 9.83 25.16
N GLU A 66 8.75 9.80 26.49
CA GLU A 66 9.80 9.17 27.31
C GLU A 66 9.76 7.63 27.22
N ASN A 67 8.56 7.03 27.22
CA ASN A 67 8.40 5.58 27.25
C ASN A 67 8.13 4.92 25.88
N ARG A 68 8.15 5.68 24.79
CA ARG A 68 7.84 5.12 23.47
C ARG A 68 8.86 4.06 23.06
N THR A 69 8.36 2.96 22.55
CA THR A 69 9.19 1.96 21.87
C THR A 69 9.56 2.49 20.50
N LEU A 70 10.87 2.51 20.21
CA LEU A 70 11.34 2.75 18.86
C LEU A 70 11.22 1.44 18.08
N LEU A 71 10.58 1.51 16.91
CA LEU A 71 10.53 0.37 16.01
C LEU A 71 11.94 0.06 15.54
N GLU A 72 12.41 -1.15 15.81
CA GLU A 72 13.61 -1.66 15.17
C GLU A 72 13.30 -1.96 13.70
N PRO A 73 14.22 -1.67 12.76
CA PRO A 73 14.03 -1.96 11.36
C PRO A 73 13.69 -3.44 11.15
N SER A 74 12.50 -3.73 10.61
CA SER A 74 12.09 -5.09 10.25
C SER A 74 13.16 -5.72 9.36
N GLN A 75 13.67 -6.92 9.68
CA GLN A 75 14.63 -7.62 8.81
C GLN A 75 13.97 -8.56 7.81
N ASP A 76 12.68 -8.89 7.98
CA ASP A 76 11.98 -9.90 7.18
C ASP A 76 11.08 -9.28 6.09
N ASP A 77 11.65 -8.38 5.29
CA ASP A 77 10.90 -7.75 4.20
C ASP A 77 10.85 -8.65 2.93
N ARG A 78 11.31 -9.92 2.99
CA ARG A 78 11.66 -10.75 1.81
C ARG A 78 10.50 -11.07 0.87
N ASN A 79 9.28 -11.15 1.39
CA ASN A 79 8.11 -11.59 0.64
C ASN A 79 7.13 -10.45 0.39
N CYS A 80 6.65 -10.30 -0.86
CA CYS A 80 5.61 -9.31 -1.18
C CYS A 80 4.34 -9.48 -0.36
N PHE A 81 4.03 -10.70 0.07
CA PHE A 81 2.91 -10.97 0.98
C PHE A 81 3.08 -10.28 2.34
N GLN A 82 4.29 -10.28 2.91
CA GLN A 82 4.60 -9.59 4.17
C GLN A 82 4.44 -8.07 3.98
N ILE A 83 5.02 -7.52 2.90
CA ILE A 83 4.98 -6.08 2.58
C ILE A 83 3.53 -5.59 2.39
N ARG A 84 2.70 -6.34 1.66
CA ARG A 84 1.29 -5.96 1.45
C ARG A 84 0.43 -6.08 2.71
N ARG A 85 0.77 -7.00 3.62
CA ARG A 85 -0.01 -7.24 4.84
C ARG A 85 0.38 -6.32 5.99
N ARG A 86 1.64 -5.86 6.05
CA ARG A 86 2.13 -5.06 7.19
C ARG A 86 1.54 -3.65 7.25
N ARG A 87 1.03 -3.12 6.14
CA ARG A 87 0.41 -1.79 6.08
C ARG A 87 -0.93 -1.83 5.34
N TYR A 88 -1.91 -1.09 5.87
CA TYR A 88 -3.23 -0.98 5.26
C TYR A 88 -3.19 -0.12 4.01
N LEU A 89 -3.14 -0.77 2.86
CA LEU A 89 -3.30 -0.14 1.56
C LEU A 89 -4.77 -0.31 1.15
N PRO A 90 -5.61 0.73 1.30
CA PRO A 90 -7.03 0.62 0.98
C PRO A 90 -7.20 0.24 -0.49
N ALA A 91 -7.79 -0.92 -0.74
CA ALA A 91 -8.13 -1.37 -2.10
C ALA A 91 -9.41 -0.69 -2.63
N ASP A 92 -10.30 -0.30 -1.72
CA ASP A 92 -11.57 0.34 -2.04
C ASP A 92 -11.46 1.86 -1.91
N MET A 93 -11.89 2.54 -2.97
CA MET A 93 -11.97 4.00 -3.00
C MET A 93 -13.38 4.46 -2.58
N PRO A 94 -13.49 5.46 -1.69
CA PRO A 94 -14.77 6.12 -1.42
C PRO A 94 -15.39 6.66 -2.71
N LYS A 95 -16.68 6.39 -2.93
CA LYS A 95 -17.39 6.80 -4.16
C LYS A 95 -17.31 8.29 -4.47
N SER A 96 -17.11 9.13 -3.45
CA SER A 96 -16.91 10.58 -3.60
C SER A 96 -15.56 10.96 -4.23
N MET A 97 -14.55 10.10 -4.11
CA MET A 97 -13.22 10.27 -4.71
C MET A 97 -13.05 9.54 -6.05
N ALA A 98 -14.08 8.82 -6.51
CA ALA A 98 -14.10 8.10 -7.78
C ALA A 98 -14.21 9.03 -9.02
N GLY A 99 -13.79 10.30 -8.91
CA GLY A 99 -13.56 11.14 -10.06
C GLY A 99 -12.27 10.73 -10.77
N ASN A 100 -12.12 11.07 -12.06
CA ASN A 100 -10.91 10.81 -12.86
C ASN A 100 -9.73 11.70 -12.45
N HIS A 101 -9.44 11.82 -11.15
CA HIS A 101 -8.35 12.63 -10.62
C HIS A 101 -7.19 11.73 -10.20
N ASN A 102 -6.40 11.32 -11.19
CA ASN A 102 -5.18 10.58 -10.94
C ASN A 102 -4.08 11.58 -10.56
N MET A 103 -3.48 11.35 -9.39
CA MET A 103 -2.34 12.09 -8.88
C MET A 103 -1.07 11.25 -9.04
N PHE A 104 0.00 11.90 -9.49
CA PHE A 104 1.32 11.30 -9.58
C PHE A 104 2.25 11.92 -8.54
N PHE A 105 2.79 11.11 -7.64
CA PHE A 105 3.70 11.53 -6.59
C PHE A 105 5.12 11.19 -6.96
N ILE A 106 6.01 12.17 -7.00
CA ILE A 106 7.45 11.96 -7.20
C ILE A 106 8.18 12.32 -5.92
N ARG A 107 9.03 11.41 -5.44
CA ARG A 107 9.88 11.64 -4.28
C ARG A 107 11.26 11.04 -4.47
N VAL A 108 12.27 11.78 -4.05
CA VAL A 108 13.63 11.25 -3.90
C VAL A 108 13.82 10.75 -2.48
N VAL A 109 14.38 9.56 -2.31
CA VAL A 109 14.58 8.92 -1.01
C VAL A 109 15.99 8.34 -0.87
N SER A 110 16.51 8.36 0.35
CA SER A 110 17.88 7.88 0.67
C SER A 110 18.01 7.11 1.98
N LYS A 111 17.11 7.34 2.95
CA LYS A 111 17.14 6.74 4.30
C LYS A 111 15.74 6.38 4.79
N ASP A 112 15.68 5.63 5.88
CA ASP A 112 14.48 5.28 6.68
C ASP A 112 13.34 4.64 5.87
N TYR A 113 13.54 3.37 5.48
CA TYR A 113 12.57 2.60 4.70
C TYR A 113 11.19 2.53 5.38
N ASP A 114 11.14 2.30 6.70
CA ASP A 114 9.87 2.17 7.42
C ASP A 114 9.09 3.48 7.43
N PHE A 115 9.77 4.63 7.47
CA PHE A 115 9.13 5.93 7.34
C PHE A 115 8.60 6.17 5.92
N VAL A 116 9.37 5.79 4.89
CA VAL A 116 8.91 5.88 3.50
C VAL A 116 7.64 5.06 3.30
N GLU A 117 7.61 3.83 3.83
CA GLU A 117 6.44 2.96 3.71
C GLU A 117 5.24 3.46 4.53
N GLU A 118 5.45 4.01 5.72
CA GLU A 118 4.39 4.60 6.53
C GLU A 118 3.75 5.81 5.83
N VAL A 119 4.57 6.72 5.30
CA VAL A 119 4.07 7.85 4.50
C VAL A 119 3.35 7.36 3.25
N LEU A 120 3.88 6.35 2.56
CA LEU A 120 3.20 5.73 1.42
C LEU A 120 1.82 5.21 1.84
N THR A 121 1.72 4.53 2.99
CA THR A 121 0.47 3.97 3.51
C THR A 121 -0.56 5.06 3.78
N MET A 122 -0.15 6.17 4.40
CA MET A 122 -1.03 7.30 4.69
C MET A 122 -1.55 7.99 3.42
N MET A 123 -0.74 8.02 2.37
CA MET A 123 -1.07 8.68 1.10
C MET A 123 -1.65 7.72 0.05
N HIS A 124 -1.66 6.42 0.32
CA HIS A 124 -1.94 5.41 -0.70
C HIS A 124 -3.37 5.49 -1.21
N SER A 125 -3.51 5.36 -2.52
CA SER A 125 -4.80 5.24 -3.19
C SER A 125 -4.67 4.33 -4.41
N PRO A 126 -5.70 3.52 -4.73
CA PRO A 126 -5.69 2.64 -5.90
C PRO A 126 -5.53 3.35 -7.25
N ILE A 127 -5.85 4.66 -7.32
CA ILE A 127 -5.76 5.45 -8.57
C ILE A 127 -4.52 6.35 -8.64
N HIS A 128 -3.74 6.44 -7.56
CA HIS A 128 -2.55 7.29 -7.51
C HIS A 128 -1.30 6.47 -7.80
N PHE A 129 -0.36 7.09 -8.50
CA PHE A 129 0.93 6.49 -8.83
C PHE A 129 2.03 7.17 -8.01
N PHE A 130 2.97 6.38 -7.51
CA PHE A 130 4.09 6.85 -6.69
C PHE A 130 5.39 6.47 -7.38
N CYS A 131 6.28 7.43 -7.59
CA CYS A 131 7.63 7.20 -8.09
C CYS A 131 8.66 7.57 -7.03
N PHE A 132 9.45 6.59 -6.59
CA PHE A 132 10.56 6.79 -5.66
C PHE A 132 11.89 6.67 -6.39
N ALA A 133 12.55 7.79 -6.61
CA ALA A 133 13.92 7.80 -7.14
C ALA A 133 14.93 7.67 -6.00
N LEU A 134 15.93 6.81 -6.18
CA LEU A 134 16.90 6.50 -5.14
C LEU A 134 18.17 7.33 -5.28
N ASP A 135 18.63 7.89 -4.16
CA ASP A 135 19.93 8.52 -4.10
C ASP A 135 21.06 7.47 -4.10
N ILE A 136 22.18 7.80 -4.74
CA ILE A 136 23.38 6.96 -4.79
C ILE A 136 24.00 6.72 -3.40
N THR A 137 23.87 7.67 -2.49
CA THR A 137 24.36 7.63 -1.10
C THR A 137 23.54 6.72 -0.19
N ALA A 138 22.38 6.25 -0.64
CA ALA A 138 21.54 5.36 0.14
C ALA A 138 22.22 4.02 0.44
N ASP A 139 21.93 3.44 1.61
CA ASP A 139 22.50 2.16 2.01
C ASP A 139 22.06 1.01 1.07
N ALA A 140 22.88 -0.04 0.95
CA ALA A 140 22.60 -1.17 0.08
C ALA A 140 21.32 -1.92 0.49
N LEU A 141 21.10 -2.12 1.79
CA LEU A 141 19.90 -2.77 2.31
C LEU A 141 18.65 -1.92 2.02
N PHE A 142 18.77 -0.60 2.17
CA PHE A 142 17.69 0.33 1.84
C PHE A 142 17.30 0.26 0.36
N LYS A 143 18.30 0.28 -0.54
CA LYS A 143 18.07 0.17 -1.99
C LYS A 143 17.35 -1.13 -2.34
N GLU A 144 17.78 -2.26 -1.79
CA GLU A 144 17.14 -3.55 -2.03
C GLU A 144 15.67 -3.55 -1.60
N ARG A 145 15.38 -3.01 -0.41
CA ARG A 145 14.01 -2.92 0.11
C ARG A 145 13.12 -2.03 -0.75
N MET A 146 13.61 -0.87 -1.16
CA MET A 146 12.86 0.03 -2.04
C MET A 146 12.57 -0.61 -3.40
N PHE A 147 13.54 -1.30 -3.99
CA PHE A 147 13.30 -2.04 -5.22
C PHE A 147 12.23 -3.11 -5.05
N ARG A 148 12.29 -3.86 -3.96
CA ARG A 148 11.29 -4.89 -3.67
C ARG A 148 9.91 -4.27 -3.44
N LEU A 149 9.82 -3.12 -2.77
CA LEU A 149 8.57 -2.39 -2.63
C LEU A 149 7.94 -2.05 -3.99
N GLY A 150 8.75 -1.57 -4.94
CA GLY A 150 8.30 -1.32 -6.32
C GLY A 150 7.88 -2.59 -7.07
N ASP A 151 8.62 -3.68 -6.90
CA ASP A 151 8.28 -4.97 -7.52
C ASP A 151 6.97 -5.56 -6.93
N CYS A 152 6.69 -5.28 -5.66
CA CYS A 152 5.53 -5.81 -4.94
C CYS A 152 4.25 -4.99 -5.12
N GLN A 153 4.32 -3.71 -5.51
CA GLN A 153 3.15 -2.84 -5.60
C GLN A 153 3.02 -2.21 -6.98
N VAL A 154 1.92 -2.52 -7.68
CA VAL A 154 1.70 -2.11 -9.09
C VAL A 154 1.64 -0.59 -9.29
N ASN A 155 1.24 0.15 -8.24
CA ASN A 155 1.13 1.61 -8.27
C ASN A 155 2.39 2.32 -7.75
N VAL A 156 3.47 1.58 -7.51
CA VAL A 156 4.74 2.10 -6.99
C VAL A 156 5.86 1.78 -7.98
N LEU A 157 6.46 2.82 -8.51
CA LEU A 157 7.59 2.75 -9.42
C LEU A 157 8.87 3.11 -8.69
N VAL A 158 9.88 2.24 -8.78
CA VAL A 158 11.22 2.51 -8.26
C VAL A 158 12.23 2.30 -9.39
N PRO A 159 12.72 3.37 -10.04
CA PRO A 159 13.71 3.25 -11.11
C PRO A 159 14.99 2.58 -10.62
N ARG A 160 15.51 1.60 -11.38
CA ARG A 160 16.78 0.91 -11.06
C ARG A 160 18.02 1.81 -11.16
N GLN A 161 17.88 2.96 -11.81
CA GLN A 161 18.93 3.96 -11.91
C GLN A 161 19.06 4.72 -10.58
N LEU A 162 20.30 4.84 -10.08
CA LEU A 162 20.63 5.65 -8.91
C LEU A 162 21.03 7.07 -9.36
N PHE A 163 20.70 8.06 -8.54
CA PHE A 163 20.96 9.47 -8.85
C PHE A 163 21.79 10.13 -7.74
N ASN A 164 22.71 11.02 -8.12
CA ASN A 164 23.41 11.85 -7.16
C ASN A 164 22.61 13.12 -6.85
N THR A 165 21.70 13.05 -5.87
CA THR A 165 20.76 14.15 -5.59
C THR A 165 21.32 15.24 -4.70
N SER A 166 22.60 15.13 -4.28
CA SER A 166 23.33 16.25 -3.68
C SER A 166 23.51 17.43 -4.65
N THR A 167 23.39 17.17 -5.96
CA THR A 167 23.45 18.18 -7.01
C THR A 167 22.06 18.50 -7.56
N ALA A 168 21.81 19.77 -7.90
CA ALA A 168 20.57 20.17 -8.56
C ALA A 168 20.33 19.42 -9.88
N HIS A 169 21.41 19.13 -10.62
CA HIS A 169 21.33 18.37 -11.87
C HIS A 169 20.88 16.92 -11.62
N GLY A 170 21.44 16.25 -10.60
CA GLY A 170 21.03 14.89 -10.25
C GLY A 170 19.62 14.82 -9.69
N MET A 171 19.21 15.81 -8.90
CA MET A 171 17.82 15.95 -8.44
C MET A 171 16.87 16.09 -9.65
N PHE A 172 17.18 16.97 -10.60
CA PHE A 172 16.36 17.15 -11.80
C PHE A 172 16.34 15.88 -12.69
N SER A 173 17.47 15.19 -12.82
CA SER A 173 17.57 13.92 -13.55
C SER A 173 16.68 12.84 -12.94
N ALA A 174 16.67 12.72 -11.61
CA ALA A 174 15.80 11.80 -10.87
C ALA A 174 14.32 12.07 -11.15
N HIS A 175 13.90 13.34 -11.02
CA HIS A 175 12.53 13.74 -11.32
C HIS A 175 12.16 13.49 -12.78
N ARG A 176 13.04 13.85 -13.73
CA ARG A 176 12.83 13.61 -15.16
C ARG A 176 12.68 12.12 -15.47
N LYS A 177 13.42 11.25 -14.79
CA LYS A 177 13.28 9.80 -14.97
C LYS A 177 11.90 9.32 -14.54
N CYS A 178 11.39 9.78 -13.40
CA CYS A 178 10.03 9.48 -12.95
C CYS A 178 8.96 10.07 -13.87
N LEU A 179 9.14 11.31 -14.33
CA LEU A 179 8.19 12.01 -15.23
C LEU A 179 8.02 11.30 -16.58
N LYS A 180 9.05 10.61 -17.07
CA LYS A 180 8.99 9.87 -18.34
C LYS A 180 8.03 8.68 -18.30
N GLU A 181 7.71 8.20 -17.11
CA GLU A 181 6.86 7.02 -16.89
C GLU A 181 5.40 7.44 -16.61
N ILE A 182 5.10 8.75 -16.70
CA ILE A 182 3.75 9.30 -16.51
C ILE A 182 2.92 9.11 -17.78
N ASP A 183 1.69 8.64 -17.59
CA ASP A 183 0.68 8.49 -18.64
C ASP A 183 -0.03 9.82 -18.94
N GLU A 184 -0.48 10.00 -20.19
CA GLU A 184 -1.11 11.23 -20.69
C GLU A 184 -2.42 11.59 -19.95
N ASN A 185 -3.05 10.62 -19.29
CA ASN A 185 -4.29 10.80 -18.52
C ASN A 185 -4.08 11.35 -17.09
N THR A 186 -2.86 11.78 -16.76
CA THR A 186 -2.53 12.31 -15.42
C THR A 186 -3.07 13.73 -15.23
N THR A 187 -3.94 13.93 -14.24
CA THR A 187 -4.57 15.24 -14.00
C THR A 187 -3.75 16.17 -13.11
N SER A 188 -2.89 15.63 -12.24
CA SER A 188 -2.14 16.45 -11.28
C SER A 188 -0.81 15.79 -10.89
N LEU A 189 0.23 16.60 -10.79
CA LEU A 189 1.58 16.19 -10.43
C LEU A 189 1.98 16.80 -9.08
N PHE A 190 2.41 15.95 -8.16
CA PHE A 190 2.93 16.35 -6.85
C PHE A 190 4.40 15.94 -6.74
N ILE A 191 5.28 16.93 -6.72
CA ILE A 191 6.70 16.74 -6.44
C ILE A 191 6.91 17.09 -4.97
N ALA A 192 7.12 16.08 -4.14
CA ALA A 192 7.47 16.28 -2.75
C ALA A 192 9.00 16.41 -2.65
N PRO A 193 9.55 17.49 -2.07
CA PRO A 193 10.96 17.53 -1.76
C PRO A 193 11.28 16.36 -0.82
N SER A 194 12.48 15.78 -0.99
CA SER A 194 13.05 14.91 0.03
C SER A 194 13.05 15.70 1.34
N PHE A 195 12.29 15.26 2.35
CA PHE A 195 12.51 15.72 3.72
C PHE A 195 13.99 15.50 3.99
N CYS A 196 14.77 16.57 4.06
CA CYS A 196 16.03 16.54 4.78
C CYS A 196 15.62 16.23 6.22
N GLN A 197 15.57 14.95 6.57
CA GLN A 197 15.70 14.56 7.96
C GLN A 197 17.10 15.02 8.35
N GLU A 198 17.17 16.26 8.86
CA GLU A 198 18.28 16.73 9.66
C GLU A 198 18.47 15.66 10.73
N GLY A 199 19.51 14.84 10.57
CA GLY A 199 19.85 13.81 11.53
C GLY A 199 20.04 14.50 12.86
N ARG A 200 19.17 14.22 13.82
CA ARG A 200 19.51 14.46 15.22
C ARG A 200 20.46 13.33 15.58
N ASP A 201 21.74 13.52 15.24
CA ASP A 201 22.84 12.70 15.73
C ASP A 201 22.73 12.70 17.26
N GLY A 202 22.54 11.51 17.83
CA GLY A 202 22.56 11.27 19.27
C GLY A 202 23.98 11.16 19.78
#